data_AF-A0A7C0WA43-F1
#
_entry.id   AF-A0A7C0WA43-F1
#
_cell.length_a   1.000
_cell.length_b   1.000
_cell.length_c   1.000
_cell.angle_alpha   90.00
_cell.angle_beta   90.00
_cell.angle_gamma   90.00
#
_symmetry.space_group_name_H-M   'P 1'
#
loop_
_entity.id
_entity.type
_entity.pdbx_description
1 polymer ?
#
loop_
_entity_poly.entity_id
_entity_poly.type
_entity_poly.pdbx_seq_one_letter_code
_entity_poly.pdbx_strand_id
1 'polypeptide(L)'
;MKVDNSKVKKPLKISICLIILSFFIISSIQAQEADSIIIDSLTIFSAAAPTGVVAKDYHYDRGDNVDIEWQLSANDDGTGAILGYDIFRAEAGSDEFILVGAALPGENMFRDKSAENGIAYVYKVAVNFGGGASASAISDPVIPDTEIID
;
A
#
# COMPACT_ATOMS: atom_id res chain seq x y z
N MET A 1 2.83 -81.24 -67.63
CA MET A 1 2.68 -80.03 -68.46
C MET A 1 1.45 -79.28 -67.97
N LYS A 2 1.63 -77.98 -67.68
CA LYS A 2 0.63 -76.92 -67.46
C LYS A 2 -0.07 -76.76 -66.08
N VAL A 3 0.12 -75.53 -65.59
CA VAL A 3 -0.36 -74.76 -64.43
C VAL A 3 -1.85 -74.40 -64.54
N ASP A 4 -2.55 -74.21 -63.41
CA ASP A 4 -3.30 -72.97 -63.00
C ASP A 4 -4.20 -73.26 -61.77
N ASN A 5 -3.89 -72.82 -60.53
CA ASN A 5 -4.10 -71.51 -59.91
C ASN A 5 -5.55 -70.97 -59.94
N SER A 6 -6.33 -71.22 -58.88
CA SER A 6 -7.45 -70.32 -58.53
C SER A 6 -7.66 -70.17 -57.01
N LYS A 7 -7.11 -69.06 -56.51
CA LYS A 7 -7.59 -68.16 -55.45
C LYS A 7 -8.40 -68.76 -54.28
N VAL A 8 -7.70 -69.08 -53.20
CA VAL A 8 -8.28 -69.05 -51.86
C VAL A 8 -8.29 -67.60 -51.36
N LYS A 9 -9.48 -67.00 -51.22
CA LYS A 9 -9.64 -65.70 -50.54
C LYS A 9 -9.19 -65.84 -49.09
N LYS A 10 -8.15 -65.12 -48.67
CA LYS A 10 -7.73 -65.08 -47.27
C LYS A 10 -8.82 -64.39 -46.44
N PRO A 11 -9.21 -64.92 -45.27
CA PRO A 11 -10.17 -64.25 -44.41
C PRO A 11 -9.51 -62.98 -43.84
N LEU A 12 -10.21 -61.87 -44.01
CA LEU A 12 -9.88 -60.59 -43.39
C LEU A 12 -9.99 -60.77 -41.88
N LYS A 13 -8.86 -60.88 -41.17
CA LYS A 13 -8.82 -60.87 -39.71
C LYS A 13 -9.10 -59.45 -39.24
N ILE A 14 -10.37 -59.16 -38.98
CA ILE A 14 -10.78 -57.92 -38.31
C ILE A 14 -10.15 -57.95 -36.92
N SER A 15 -9.12 -57.12 -36.74
CA SER A 15 -8.31 -57.06 -35.54
C SER A 15 -9.16 -56.50 -34.39
N ILE A 16 -9.56 -57.40 -33.48
CA ILE A 16 -10.30 -57.11 -32.24
C ILE A 16 -9.58 -56.08 -31.35
N CYS A 17 -8.28 -55.83 -31.58
CA CYS A 17 -7.50 -54.80 -30.87
C CYS A 17 -8.01 -53.36 -31.06
N LEU A 18 -8.76 -53.04 -32.12
CA LEU A 18 -9.20 -51.66 -32.36
C LEU A 18 -10.42 -51.23 -31.51
N ILE A 19 -11.20 -52.16 -30.98
CA ILE A 19 -12.40 -51.82 -30.19
C ILE A 19 -12.05 -51.67 -28.70
N ILE A 20 -11.08 -52.44 -28.19
CA ILE A 20 -10.68 -52.39 -26.77
C ILE A 20 -9.90 -51.11 -26.43
N LEU A 21 -9.25 -50.47 -27.42
CA LEU A 21 -8.56 -49.19 -27.21
C LEU A 21 -9.52 -47.99 -27.00
N SER A 22 -10.82 -48.19 -27.22
CA SER A 22 -11.82 -47.12 -27.14
C SER A 22 -12.54 -46.99 -25.79
N PHE A 23 -12.37 -47.93 -24.84
CA PHE A 23 -13.32 -48.05 -23.73
C PHE A 23 -12.82 -47.75 -22.31
N PHE A 24 -11.53 -47.62 -22.04
CA PHE A 24 -11.03 -47.22 -20.71
C PHE A 24 -9.68 -46.56 -21.01
N ILE A 25 -9.48 -45.25 -20.94
CA ILE A 25 -9.66 -44.37 -19.79
C ILE A 25 -10.11 -43.02 -20.37
N ILE A 26 -11.41 -42.73 -20.38
CA ILE A 26 -11.80 -41.32 -20.32
C ILE A 26 -11.37 -40.93 -18.92
N SER A 27 -10.20 -40.30 -18.81
CA SER A 27 -9.79 -39.68 -17.58
C SER A 27 -10.92 -38.74 -17.22
N SER A 28 -11.72 -39.10 -16.22
CA SER A 28 -12.48 -38.12 -15.48
C SER A 28 -11.44 -37.23 -14.83
N ILE A 29 -10.98 -36.21 -15.56
CA ILE A 29 -10.51 -34.99 -14.95
C ILE A 29 -11.72 -34.54 -14.15
N GLN A 30 -11.70 -34.85 -12.85
CA GLN A 30 -12.36 -33.98 -11.91
C GLN A 30 -11.72 -32.63 -12.21
N ALA A 31 -12.47 -31.76 -12.88
CA ALA A 31 -12.16 -30.35 -12.86
C ALA A 31 -12.09 -30.03 -11.37
N GLN A 32 -10.87 -29.88 -10.87
CA GLN A 32 -10.67 -29.21 -9.62
C GLN A 32 -11.35 -27.87 -9.87
N GLU A 33 -12.50 -27.64 -9.23
CA GLU A 33 -12.96 -26.28 -9.06
C GLU A 33 -11.73 -25.60 -8.47
N ALA A 34 -11.10 -24.73 -9.27
CA ALA A 34 -10.13 -23.81 -8.73
C ALA A 34 -10.94 -23.12 -7.65
N ASP A 35 -10.66 -23.47 -6.40
CA ASP A 35 -11.22 -22.81 -5.25
C ASP A 35 -10.88 -21.36 -5.54
N SER A 36 -11.89 -20.62 -6.01
CA SER A 36 -11.71 -19.24 -6.39
C SER A 36 -11.24 -18.64 -5.09
N ILE A 37 -9.96 -18.25 -5.02
CA ILE A 37 -9.48 -17.48 -3.88
C ILE A 37 -10.40 -16.28 -3.91
N ILE A 38 -11.40 -16.30 -3.04
CA ILE A 38 -12.31 -15.21 -2.84
C ILE A 38 -11.39 -14.15 -2.23
N ILE A 39 -10.82 -13.30 -3.09
CA ILE A 39 -10.14 -12.07 -2.66
C ILE A 39 -11.17 -11.05 -2.15
N ASP A 40 -12.43 -11.48 -1.93
CA ASP A 40 -13.47 -10.70 -1.27
C ASP A 40 -13.33 -10.77 0.26
N SER A 41 -12.16 -10.39 0.76
CA SER A 41 -12.02 -9.87 2.14
C SER A 41 -10.72 -9.10 2.40
N LEU A 42 -9.95 -8.70 1.37
CA LEU A 42 -8.99 -7.63 1.59
C LEU A 42 -9.74 -6.30 1.48
N THR A 43 -10.54 -5.97 2.51
CA THR A 43 -10.96 -4.59 2.72
C THR A 43 -9.68 -3.81 2.97
N ILE A 44 -9.08 -3.25 1.91
CA ILE A 44 -7.88 -2.43 2.04
C ILE A 44 -8.34 -1.17 2.76
N PHE A 45 -8.13 -1.15 4.07
CA PHE A 45 -8.43 0.02 4.88
C PHE A 45 -7.73 1.23 4.27
N SER A 46 -8.49 2.30 4.07
CA SER A 46 -8.00 3.59 3.61
C SER A 46 -8.36 4.65 4.66
N ALA A 47 -7.39 5.49 5.00
CA ALA A 47 -7.59 6.60 5.92
C ALA A 47 -7.69 7.93 5.16
N ALA A 48 -8.54 8.84 5.64
CA ALA A 48 -8.57 10.21 5.15
C ALA A 48 -7.29 10.94 5.58
N ALA A 49 -6.83 11.91 4.79
CA ALA A 49 -5.70 12.75 5.17
C ALA A 49 -5.97 13.50 6.49
N PRO A 50 -4.94 13.74 7.33
CA PRO A 50 -5.03 14.70 8.42
C PRO A 50 -5.40 16.09 7.88
N THR A 51 -6.01 16.91 8.72
CA THR A 51 -6.41 18.28 8.34
C THR A 51 -5.98 19.31 9.38
N GLY A 52 -6.12 20.59 9.06
CA GLY A 52 -5.84 21.66 10.02
C GLY A 52 -4.41 21.66 10.57
N VAL A 53 -3.41 21.38 9.71
CA VAL A 53 -2.01 21.45 10.11
C VAL A 53 -1.63 22.89 10.40
N VAL A 54 -1.18 23.14 11.62
CA VAL A 54 -0.72 24.45 12.09
C VAL A 54 0.69 24.29 12.62
N ALA A 55 1.60 25.13 12.11
CA ALA A 55 2.97 25.22 12.60
C ALA A 55 3.14 26.55 13.34
N LYS A 56 3.71 26.50 14.54
CA LYS A 56 3.95 27.67 15.40
C LYS A 56 5.38 27.64 15.89
N ASP A 57 6.00 28.81 15.91
CA ASP A 57 7.27 28.97 16.58
C ASP A 57 7.14 28.61 18.07
N TYR A 58 8.18 27.98 18.63
CA TYR A 58 8.19 27.58 20.03
C TYR A 58 8.95 28.61 20.86
N HIS A 59 8.24 29.26 21.75
CA HIS A 59 8.78 30.30 22.61
C HIS A 59 9.89 29.79 23.56
N TYR A 60 10.75 30.71 23.96
CA TYR A 60 11.85 30.54 24.92
C TYR A 60 12.92 29.55 24.47
N ASP A 61 13.25 29.55 23.18
CA ASP A 61 14.28 28.70 22.59
C ASP A 61 15.31 29.50 21.76
N ARG A 62 16.03 28.82 20.86
CA ARG A 62 17.05 29.44 19.98
C ARG A 62 16.58 29.53 18.53
N GLY A 63 15.28 29.55 18.28
CA GLY A 63 14.69 29.46 16.94
C GLY A 63 14.96 28.11 16.27
N ASP A 64 15.15 27.04 17.06
CA ASP A 64 15.42 25.70 16.57
C ASP A 64 14.25 24.74 16.76
N ASN A 65 13.15 25.20 17.37
CA ASN A 65 11.96 24.41 17.61
C ASN A 65 10.71 25.00 16.94
N VAL A 66 9.93 24.14 16.29
CA VAL A 66 8.60 24.46 15.79
C VAL A 66 7.63 23.44 16.34
N ASP A 67 6.50 23.90 16.87
CA ASP A 67 5.37 23.07 17.28
C ASP A 67 4.39 22.89 16.13
N ILE A 68 4.13 21.63 15.77
CA ILE A 68 3.20 21.22 14.72
C ILE A 68 2.00 20.57 15.39
N GLU A 69 0.81 21.08 15.12
CA GLU A 69 -0.47 20.54 15.57
C GLU A 69 -1.34 20.19 14.35
N TRP A 70 -2.15 19.14 14.43
CA TRP A 70 -3.11 18.78 13.39
C TRP A 70 -4.41 18.21 13.96
N GLN A 71 -5.41 18.09 13.09
CA GLN A 71 -6.60 17.27 13.32
C GLN A 71 -6.36 15.86 12.78
N LEU A 72 -6.59 14.87 13.64
CA LEU A 72 -6.45 13.44 13.32
C LEU A 72 -7.28 13.04 12.09
N SER A 73 -6.89 11.93 11.47
CA SER A 73 -7.75 11.30 10.45
C SER A 73 -9.09 10.88 11.07
N ALA A 74 -10.19 10.96 10.31
CA ALA A 74 -11.56 10.77 10.80
C ALA A 74 -11.85 9.40 11.47
N ASN A 75 -10.93 8.42 11.35
CA ASN A 75 -11.05 7.08 11.92
C ASN A 75 -9.88 6.72 12.86
N ASP A 76 -9.09 7.70 13.30
CA ASP A 76 -8.02 7.45 14.25
C ASP A 76 -8.50 7.63 15.69
N ASP A 77 -8.85 6.51 16.33
CA ASP A 77 -9.16 6.43 17.76
C ASP A 77 -7.99 5.89 18.60
N GLY A 78 -6.80 5.73 18.00
CA GLY A 78 -5.61 5.16 18.63
C GLY A 78 -5.62 3.63 18.78
N THR A 79 -6.69 2.93 18.37
CA THR A 79 -6.82 1.47 18.49
C THR A 79 -7.08 0.77 17.14
N GLY A 80 -7.28 1.55 16.08
CA GLY A 80 -7.65 1.10 14.75
C GLY A 80 -6.48 0.75 13.81
N ALA A 81 -6.76 0.84 12.51
CA ALA A 81 -5.84 0.46 11.43
C ALA A 81 -4.83 1.55 11.02
N ILE A 82 -4.75 2.62 11.81
CA ILE A 82 -3.76 3.69 11.67
C ILE A 82 -2.47 3.24 12.33
N LEU A 83 -1.35 3.42 11.61
CA LEU A 83 -0.01 3.03 12.05
C LEU A 83 0.76 4.20 12.67
N GLY A 84 0.32 5.44 12.39
CA GLY A 84 0.89 6.66 12.93
C GLY A 84 0.84 7.79 11.91
N TYR A 85 1.59 8.85 12.20
CA TYR A 85 1.71 10.03 11.35
C TYR A 85 3.17 10.34 11.07
N ASP A 86 3.51 10.61 9.81
CA ASP A 86 4.79 11.15 9.41
C ASP A 86 4.67 12.67 9.24
N ILE A 87 5.63 13.40 9.82
CA ILE A 87 5.69 14.86 9.76
C ILE A 87 6.80 15.24 8.79
N PHE A 88 6.43 16.02 7.77
CA PHE A 88 7.35 16.49 6.75
C PHE A 88 7.50 18.01 6.80
N ARG A 89 8.71 18.49 6.50
CA ARG A 89 9.07 19.92 6.42
C ARG A 89 9.67 20.24 5.05
N ALA A 90 9.38 21.41 4.52
CA ALA A 90 10.11 22.03 3.40
C ALA A 90 10.34 23.52 3.70
N GLU A 91 11.37 24.12 3.11
CA GLU A 91 11.47 25.59 3.07
C GLU A 91 10.29 26.19 2.31
N ALA A 92 9.78 27.34 2.76
CA ALA A 92 8.64 27.99 2.13
C ALA A 92 8.96 28.33 0.66
N GLY A 93 8.14 27.80 -0.26
CA GLY A 93 8.33 27.94 -1.71
C GLY A 93 9.12 26.80 -2.37
N SER A 94 9.62 25.83 -1.59
CA SER A 94 10.18 24.58 -2.09
C SER A 94 9.13 23.46 -2.11
N ASP A 95 9.25 22.56 -3.08
CA ASP A 95 8.49 21.29 -3.12
C ASP A 95 9.29 20.12 -2.52
N GLU A 96 10.51 20.37 -2.03
CA GLU A 96 11.40 19.37 -1.45
C GLU A 96 11.11 19.15 0.03
N PHE A 97 10.17 18.23 0.31
CA PHE A 97 9.82 17.85 1.67
C PHE A 97 10.75 16.76 2.22
N ILE A 98 11.26 16.97 3.43
CA ILE A 98 12.02 15.98 4.20
C ILE A 98 11.21 15.46 5.39
N LEU A 99 11.43 14.21 5.78
CA LEU A 99 10.85 13.63 6.99
C LEU A 99 11.59 14.15 8.23
N VAL A 100 10.88 14.85 9.13
CA VAL A 100 11.46 15.40 10.37
C VAL A 100 11.07 14.63 11.61
N GLY A 101 10.03 13.79 11.53
CA GLY A 101 9.66 12.91 12.63
C GLY A 101 8.36 12.16 12.38
N ALA A 102 7.91 11.46 13.41
CA ALA A 102 6.67 10.71 13.41
C ALA A 102 5.95 10.82 14.76
N ALA A 103 4.65 10.62 14.75
CA ALA A 103 3.79 10.55 15.93
C ALA A 103 2.96 9.25 15.92
N LEU A 104 2.61 8.77 17.11
CA LEU A 104 1.84 7.54 17.28
C LEU A 104 0.36 7.74 16.87
N PRO A 105 -0.39 6.65 16.61
CA PRO A 105 -1.83 6.74 16.45
C PRO A 105 -2.50 7.47 17.62
N GLY A 106 -3.45 8.35 17.32
CA GLY A 106 -4.12 9.21 18.29
C GLY A 106 -3.32 10.43 18.76
N GLU A 107 -2.02 10.53 18.47
CA GLU A 107 -1.25 11.75 18.74
C GLU A 107 -1.45 12.77 17.62
N ASN A 108 -1.63 14.04 18.01
CA ASN A 108 -1.98 15.11 17.09
C ASN A 108 -1.01 16.31 17.17
N MET A 109 0.14 16.10 17.80
CA MET A 109 1.16 17.12 17.99
C MET A 109 2.57 16.53 17.85
N PHE A 110 3.49 17.33 17.32
CA PHE A 110 4.90 16.99 17.17
C PHE A 110 5.75 18.26 17.30
N ARG A 111 6.91 18.16 17.94
CA ARG A 111 7.89 19.26 17.98
C ARG A 111 9.07 18.92 17.11
N ASP A 112 9.23 19.67 16.02
CA ASP A 112 10.44 19.64 15.22
C ASP A 112 11.53 20.43 15.94
N LYS A 113 12.62 19.77 16.33
CA LYS A 113 13.77 20.36 17.04
C LYS A 113 14.99 20.52 16.15
N SER A 114 14.77 20.52 14.85
CA SER A 114 15.82 20.55 13.82
C SER A 114 15.64 21.72 12.86
N ALA A 115 14.78 22.67 13.21
CA ALA A 115 14.57 23.87 12.41
C ALA A 115 15.79 24.79 12.57
N GLU A 116 16.02 25.63 11.56
CA GLU A 116 17.06 26.64 11.61
C GLU A 116 16.45 28.02 11.82
N ASN A 117 17.01 28.76 12.77
CA ASN A 117 16.57 30.10 13.15
C ASN A 117 16.52 31.03 11.93
N GLY A 118 15.37 31.67 11.73
CA GLY A 118 15.13 32.65 10.67
C GLY A 118 14.79 32.06 9.30
N ILE A 119 14.68 30.73 9.16
CA ILE A 119 14.28 30.08 7.91
C ILE A 119 12.77 29.85 7.91
N ALA A 120 12.10 30.31 6.84
CA ALA A 120 10.67 30.08 6.66
C ALA A 120 10.41 28.63 6.25
N TYR A 121 9.61 27.90 7.01
CA TYR A 121 9.23 26.52 6.73
C TYR A 121 7.73 26.34 6.55
N VAL A 122 7.35 25.33 5.78
CA VAL A 122 5.99 24.78 5.69
C VAL A 122 5.99 23.30 6.06
N TYR A 123 4.89 22.84 6.64
CA TYR A 123 4.75 21.46 7.11
C TYR A 123 3.56 20.76 6.47
N LYS A 124 3.65 19.45 6.34
CA LYS A 124 2.50 18.57 6.05
C LYS A 124 2.60 17.31 6.89
N VAL A 125 1.45 16.72 7.18
CA VAL A 125 1.36 15.50 7.99
C VAL A 125 0.73 14.41 7.12
N ALA A 126 1.36 13.25 7.05
CA ALA A 126 0.82 12.08 6.36
C ALA A 126 0.38 11.04 7.38
N VAL A 127 -0.86 10.58 7.29
CA VAL A 127 -1.30 9.42 8.06
C VAL A 127 -0.85 8.14 7.36
N ASN A 128 -0.31 7.19 8.11
CA ASN A 128 0.13 5.88 7.63
C ASN A 128 -0.86 4.79 8.04
N PHE A 129 -1.12 3.86 7.14
CA PHE A 129 -2.04 2.73 7.36
C PHE A 129 -1.65 1.54 6.48
N GLY A 130 -2.24 0.35 6.73
CA GLY A 130 -1.85 -0.87 6.02
C GLY A 130 -1.99 -0.81 4.48
N GLY A 131 -2.84 0.08 3.97
CA GLY A 131 -3.06 0.33 2.54
C GLY A 131 -2.20 1.44 1.92
N GLY A 132 -1.37 2.14 2.70
CA GLY A 132 -0.53 3.24 2.22
C GLY A 132 -0.51 4.45 3.15
N ALA A 133 -0.42 5.65 2.56
CA ALA A 133 -0.41 6.90 3.30
C ALA A 133 -1.30 7.95 2.64
N SER A 134 -1.74 8.94 3.40
CA SER A 134 -2.49 10.10 2.88
C SER A 134 -2.02 11.38 3.54
N ALA A 135 -1.53 12.32 2.71
CA ALA A 135 -0.93 13.58 3.18
C ALA A 135 -1.97 14.71 3.27
N SER A 136 -1.82 15.55 4.29
CA SER A 136 -2.57 16.78 4.46
C SER A 136 -2.24 17.83 3.40
N ALA A 137 -3.00 18.93 3.39
CA ALA A 137 -2.53 20.18 2.82
C ALA A 137 -1.29 20.70 3.59
N ILE A 138 -0.51 21.57 2.94
CA ILE A 138 0.60 22.28 3.60
C ILE A 138 0.06 23.29 4.61
N SER A 139 0.82 23.54 5.68
CA SER A 139 0.55 24.59 6.66
C SER A 139 0.79 25.98 6.06
N ASP A 140 0.34 27.01 6.79
CA ASP A 140 0.91 28.34 6.61
C ASP A 140 2.41 28.35 6.97
N PRO A 141 3.22 29.25 6.38
CA PRO A 141 4.63 29.36 6.71
C PRO A 141 4.86 29.80 8.16
N VAL A 142 5.91 29.26 8.77
CA VAL A 142 6.42 29.66 10.10
C VAL A 142 7.90 30.01 9.99
N ILE A 143 8.33 31.05 10.70
CA ILE A 143 9.74 31.42 10.84
C ILE A 143 10.06 31.28 12.32
N PRO A 144 10.84 30.27 12.75
CA PRO A 144 11.28 30.19 14.13
C PRO A 144 12.38 31.21 14.40
N ASP A 145 12.33 31.87 15.54
CA ASP A 145 13.33 32.88 15.90
C ASP A 145 13.82 32.74 17.35
N THR A 146 15.01 33.28 17.60
CA THR A 146 15.60 33.27 18.92
C THR A 146 14.94 34.34 19.77
N GLU A 147 14.26 33.91 20.83
CA GLU A 147 13.77 34.82 21.86
C GLU A 147 14.89 35.15 22.87
N ILE A 148 15.12 36.45 23.10
CA ILE A 148 15.99 36.90 24.19
C ILE A 148 15.13 37.08 25.44
N ILE A 149 15.48 36.37 26.50
CA ILE A 149 14.86 36.58 27.83
C ILE A 149 15.52 37.82 28.45
N ASP A 150 14.76 38.91 28.52
CA ASP A 150 15.13 40.16 29.20
C ASP A 150 14.97 40.09 30.73
#